data_AF-A8NA84-F1
#
_entry.id   AF-A8NA84-F1
#
_cell.length_a   1.000
_cell.length_b   1.000
_cell.length_c   1.000
_cell.angle_alpha   90.00
_cell.angle_beta   90.00
_cell.angle_gamma   90.00
#
_symmetry.space_group_name_H-M   'P 1'
#
loop_
_entity.id
_entity.type
_entity.pdbx_description
1 polymer ?
#
loop_
_entity_poly.entity_id
_entity_poly.type
_entity_poly.pdbx_seq_one_letter_code
_entity_poly.pdbx_strand_id
1 'polypeptide(L)'
;MRRMDPRVFQSLLPVVSTQDDKEIGVIDIPERREVLEIIIHALYDRAWLSDGGSLDHLEEALDRMSTYTIRPSLHIGASSHMHGILLQHAALSPFRVYALAARHGLQDLAVRSSTYTLVESLEALTDDLASGMGAVYLRKILCLHMERRNVIKALLAQKPSPHQASTSCTQVDRENLAFAWVLAATSFLADTSSGEYSPDFLEYHSTLTSTYQTFQTRSFFKPSLLWGMTFSATTARPLSSSIFKVSSIAGLE
;
A
#
# COMPACT_ATOMS: atom_id res chain seq x y z
N MET A 1 25.99 13.43 -15.43
CA MET A 1 25.58 14.81 -15.76
C MET A 1 24.83 14.80 -17.09
N ARG A 2 23.49 14.85 -17.08
CA ARG A 2 22.72 15.00 -18.32
C ARG A 2 22.63 16.49 -18.65
N ARG A 3 23.01 16.85 -19.88
CA ARG A 3 22.94 18.23 -20.41
C ARG A 3 21.48 18.64 -20.54
N MET A 4 21.13 19.69 -19.83
CA MET A 4 19.90 20.46 -19.99
C MET A 4 19.84 21.06 -21.41
N ASP A 5 18.64 21.17 -21.98
CA ASP A 5 18.41 22.01 -23.16
C ASP A 5 18.39 23.47 -22.69
N PRO A 6 19.33 24.33 -23.09
CA PRO A 6 19.42 25.72 -22.63
C PRO A 6 18.20 26.58 -23.03
N ARG A 7 17.24 26.02 -23.76
CA ARG A 7 16.10 26.71 -24.35
C ARG A 7 14.77 26.52 -23.61
N VAL A 8 14.76 25.85 -22.46
CA VAL A 8 13.52 25.55 -21.71
C VAL A 8 12.67 26.80 -21.43
N PHE A 9 13.29 27.93 -21.08
CA PHE A 9 12.58 29.18 -20.84
C PHE A 9 12.58 30.13 -22.04
N GLN A 10 13.06 29.70 -23.21
CA GLN A 10 13.17 30.57 -24.37
C GLN A 10 11.80 31.02 -24.89
N SER A 11 10.73 30.26 -24.63
CA SER A 11 9.35 30.65 -24.90
C SER A 11 8.84 31.78 -24.00
N LEU A 12 9.46 31.97 -22.83
CA LEU A 12 9.11 33.02 -21.87
C LEU A 12 9.94 34.28 -22.06
N LEU A 13 11.02 34.21 -22.84
CA LEU A 13 11.83 35.38 -23.12
C LEU A 13 11.10 36.26 -24.14
N PRO A 14 10.96 37.58 -23.88
CA PRO A 14 10.44 38.50 -24.87
C PRO A 14 11.34 38.44 -26.11
N VAL A 15 10.72 38.48 -27.30
CA VAL A 15 11.45 38.58 -28.56
C VAL A 15 12.17 39.93 -28.56
N VAL A 16 13.46 39.91 -28.22
CA VAL A 16 14.31 41.10 -28.12
C VAL A 16 14.32 41.77 -29.49
N SER A 17 13.61 42.89 -29.61
CA SER A 17 13.74 43.79 -30.75
C SER A 17 15.04 44.55 -30.57
N THR A 18 15.89 44.54 -31.59
CA THR A 18 17.21 45.17 -31.59
C THR A 18 17.09 46.68 -31.46
N GLN A 19 16.98 47.19 -30.25
CA GLN A 19 17.27 48.59 -29.96
C GLN A 19 17.70 48.74 -28.50
N ASP A 20 18.94 49.18 -28.35
CA ASP A 20 19.58 49.80 -27.18
C ASP A 20 18.61 50.11 -26.02
N ASP A 21 18.68 49.32 -24.95
CA ASP A 21 18.90 49.80 -23.59
C ASP A 21 18.98 48.61 -22.61
N LYS A 22 19.80 48.75 -21.56
CA LYS A 22 19.93 47.80 -20.44
C LYS A 22 18.66 47.83 -19.56
N GLU A 23 17.48 47.66 -20.14
CA GLU A 23 16.27 47.46 -19.37
C GLU A 23 16.25 46.03 -18.83
N ILE A 24 16.09 45.92 -17.51
CA ILE A 24 15.87 44.64 -16.84
C ILE A 24 14.52 44.12 -17.38
N GLY A 25 14.57 43.15 -18.29
CA GLY A 25 13.36 42.49 -18.77
C GLY A 25 12.66 41.79 -17.61
N VAL A 26 11.55 42.36 -17.15
CA VAL A 26 10.68 41.75 -16.15
C VAL A 26 9.73 40.80 -16.90
N ILE A 27 9.76 39.53 -16.54
CA ILE A 27 8.87 38.50 -17.07
C ILE A 27 7.88 38.16 -15.96
N ASP A 28 6.60 38.45 -16.21
CA ASP A 28 5.54 38.07 -15.29
C ASP A 28 5.19 36.60 -15.47
N ILE A 29 5.38 35.84 -14.39
CA ILE A 29 5.11 34.41 -14.34
C ILE A 29 3.84 34.19 -13.51
N PRO A 30 2.82 33.47 -14.03
CA PRO A 30 1.53 33.31 -13.35
C PRO A 30 1.58 32.38 -12.13
N GLU A 31 2.68 31.66 -11.93
CA GLU A 31 2.88 30.74 -10.81
C GLU A 31 3.25 31.47 -9.52
N ARG A 32 2.86 30.86 -8.40
CA ARG A 32 3.33 31.28 -7.08
C ARG A 32 4.83 31.04 -6.95
N ARG A 33 5.47 31.85 -6.11
CA ARG A 33 6.91 31.79 -5.86
C ARG A 33 7.37 30.37 -5.50
N GLU A 34 6.66 29.69 -4.62
CA GLU A 34 7.06 28.37 -4.10
C GLU A 34 7.08 27.33 -5.22
N VAL A 35 6.07 27.35 -6.09
CA VAL A 35 5.94 26.42 -7.23
C VAL A 35 7.05 26.66 -8.25
N LEU A 36 7.32 27.92 -8.58
CA LEU A 36 8.39 28.29 -9.51
C LEU A 36 9.77 27.90 -8.96
N GLU A 37 10.02 28.16 -7.69
CA GLU A 37 11.26 27.77 -7.04
C GLU A 37 11.46 26.26 -7.14
N ILE A 38 10.42 25.44 -6.89
CA ILE A 38 10.52 23.98 -6.98
C ILE A 38 10.91 23.54 -8.40
N ILE A 39 10.28 24.12 -9.42
CA ILE A 39 10.59 23.84 -10.83
C ILE A 39 12.06 24.16 -11.13
N ILE A 40 12.56 25.31 -10.66
CA ILE A 40 13.95 25.73 -10.84
C ILE A 40 14.90 24.75 -10.13
N HIS A 41 14.64 24.39 -8.87
CA HIS A 41 15.50 23.47 -8.13
C HIS A 41 15.52 22.07 -8.76
N ALA A 42 14.38 21.61 -9.29
CA ALA A 42 14.30 20.36 -10.04
C ALA A 42 15.11 20.40 -11.34
N LEU A 43 15.10 21.55 -12.03
CA LEU A 43 15.80 21.72 -13.30
C LEU A 43 17.32 21.79 -13.14
N TYR A 44 17.79 22.45 -12.08
CA TYR A 44 19.21 22.61 -11.77
C TYR A 44 19.76 21.54 -10.81
N ASP A 45 18.94 20.56 -10.41
CA ASP A 45 19.25 19.53 -9.40
C ASP A 45 19.94 20.10 -8.16
N ARG A 46 19.41 21.21 -7.65
CA ARG A 46 19.96 21.88 -6.47
C ARG A 46 19.22 21.41 -5.23
N ALA A 47 19.96 21.17 -4.15
CA ALA A 47 19.37 20.89 -2.85
C ALA A 47 18.44 22.03 -2.43
N TRP A 48 17.21 21.66 -2.08
CA TRP A 48 16.21 22.54 -1.51
C TRP A 48 16.47 22.64 0.00
N LEU A 49 16.67 23.86 0.51
CA LEU A 49 17.02 24.11 1.93
C LEU A 49 15.82 24.52 2.80
N SER A 50 14.64 24.77 2.24
CA SER A 50 13.45 25.04 3.06
C SER A 50 12.91 23.72 3.61
N ASP A 51 12.39 23.74 4.84
CA ASP A 51 11.56 22.68 5.41
C ASP A 51 10.66 22.12 4.31
N GLY A 52 10.84 20.84 3.96
CA GLY A 52 10.38 20.23 2.71
C GLY A 52 9.00 20.76 2.33
N GLY A 53 8.95 21.53 1.23
CA GLY A 53 7.74 22.25 0.83
C GLY A 53 6.52 21.33 0.83
N SER A 54 5.33 21.89 1.08
CA SER A 54 4.09 21.10 1.13
C SER A 54 3.99 20.16 -0.07
N LEU A 55 3.51 18.93 0.17
CA LEU A 55 3.27 17.96 -0.90
C LEU A 55 2.37 18.55 -1.98
N ASP A 56 1.43 19.42 -1.61
CA ASP A 56 0.55 20.12 -2.56
C ASP A 56 1.34 21.04 -3.51
N HIS A 57 2.38 21.71 -3.01
CA HIS A 57 3.26 22.54 -3.84
C HIS A 57 4.13 21.70 -4.77
N LEU A 58 4.58 20.53 -4.31
CA LEU A 58 5.34 19.59 -5.12
C LEU A 58 4.46 19.03 -6.25
N GLU A 59 3.23 18.61 -5.94
CA GLU A 59 2.25 18.13 -6.92
C GLU A 59 1.95 19.22 -7.97
N GLU A 60 1.66 20.45 -7.54
CA GLU A 60 1.41 21.58 -8.44
C GLU A 60 2.62 21.89 -9.31
N ALA A 61 3.83 21.87 -8.75
CA ALA A 61 5.05 22.12 -9.51
C ALA A 61 5.29 21.09 -10.61
N LEU A 62 5.11 19.80 -10.32
CA LEU A 62 5.27 18.74 -11.34
C LEU A 62 4.20 18.82 -12.43
N ASP A 63 2.98 19.24 -12.08
CA ASP A 63 1.91 19.47 -13.04
C ASP A 63 2.24 20.63 -13.98
N ARG A 64 2.74 21.75 -13.42
CA ARG A 64 3.13 22.94 -14.18
C ARG A 64 4.38 22.76 -15.02
N MET A 65 5.28 21.83 -14.69
CA MET A 65 6.43 21.52 -15.55
C MET A 65 6.00 21.20 -16.99
N SER A 66 4.86 20.53 -17.17
CA SER A 66 4.33 20.20 -18.49
C SER A 66 3.96 21.45 -19.31
N THR A 67 3.45 22.51 -18.68
CA THR A 67 3.15 23.81 -19.29
C THR A 67 4.41 24.47 -19.86
N TYR A 68 5.54 24.27 -19.20
CA TYR A 68 6.86 24.74 -19.64
C TYR A 68 7.56 23.80 -20.63
N THR A 69 6.85 22.80 -21.16
CA THR A 69 7.43 21.75 -22.02
C THR A 69 8.55 20.95 -21.32
N ILE A 70 8.60 21.00 -19.98
CA ILE A 70 9.55 20.26 -19.16
C ILE A 70 8.95 18.90 -18.84
N ARG A 71 9.67 17.83 -19.12
CA ARG A 71 9.24 16.47 -18.74
C ARG A 71 9.87 16.10 -17.39
N PRO A 72 9.08 15.94 -16.30
CA PRO A 72 9.63 15.62 -14.98
C PRO A 72 10.52 14.36 -14.99
N SER A 73 10.13 13.35 -15.77
CA SER A 73 10.87 12.07 -15.89
C SER A 73 12.28 12.18 -16.45
N LEU A 74 12.64 13.30 -17.11
CA LEU A 74 13.99 13.53 -17.59
C LEU A 74 14.91 14.18 -16.54
N HIS A 75 14.32 14.88 -15.56
CA HIS A 75 15.05 15.68 -14.57
C HIS A 75 15.05 15.02 -13.19
N ILE A 76 14.00 14.26 -12.85
CA ILE A 76 13.85 13.60 -11.55
C ILE A 76 14.29 12.14 -11.67
N GLY A 77 15.59 11.91 -11.52
CA GLY A 77 16.17 10.57 -11.45
C GLY A 77 16.39 10.09 -10.01
N ALA A 78 16.70 8.80 -9.82
CA ALA A 78 16.93 8.20 -8.49
C ALA A 78 18.04 8.89 -7.66
N SER A 79 19.00 9.57 -8.31
CA SER A 79 20.08 10.32 -7.67
C SER A 79 19.79 11.81 -7.47
N SER A 80 18.62 12.30 -7.92
CA SER A 80 18.27 13.72 -7.80
C SER A 80 17.81 14.07 -6.39
N HIS A 81 18.03 15.32 -5.99
CA HIS A 81 17.58 15.81 -4.69
C HIS A 81 16.05 15.78 -4.58
N MET A 82 15.36 16.11 -5.68
CA MET A 82 13.89 16.07 -5.77
C MET A 82 13.34 14.67 -5.53
N HIS A 83 13.99 13.63 -6.07
CA HIS A 83 13.60 12.25 -5.79
C HIS A 83 13.72 11.94 -4.30
N GLY A 84 14.79 12.41 -3.65
CA GLY A 84 14.98 12.23 -2.20
C GLY A 84 13.86 12.87 -1.37
N ILE A 85 13.49 14.11 -1.70
CA ILE A 85 12.42 14.87 -1.02
C ILE A 85 11.06 14.18 -1.22
N LEU A 86 10.71 13.81 -2.45
CA LEU A 86 9.45 13.11 -2.73
C LEU A 86 9.35 11.79 -1.96
N LEU A 87 10.47 11.10 -1.76
CA LEU A 87 10.49 9.87 -0.98
C LEU A 87 10.27 10.10 0.53
N GLN A 88 10.71 11.23 1.08
CA GLN A 88 10.39 11.60 2.47
C GLN A 88 8.88 11.77 2.64
N HIS A 89 8.20 12.39 1.67
CA HIS A 89 6.73 12.48 1.66
C HIS A 89 6.06 11.12 1.44
N ALA A 90 6.71 10.17 0.76
CA ALA A 90 6.15 8.84 0.56
C ALA A 90 5.96 8.08 1.89
N ALA A 91 6.78 8.37 2.90
CA ALA A 91 6.59 7.79 4.23
C ALA A 91 5.36 8.35 4.97
N LEU A 92 4.90 9.54 4.61
CA LEU A 92 3.75 10.23 5.23
C LEU A 92 2.45 10.05 4.43
N SER A 93 2.55 9.93 3.11
CA SER A 93 1.40 9.84 2.20
C SER A 93 1.75 8.98 0.99
N PRO A 94 1.88 7.65 1.18
CA PRO A 94 2.44 6.75 0.18
C PRO A 94 1.60 6.67 -1.09
N PHE A 95 0.27 6.59 -0.98
CA PHE A 95 -0.61 6.52 -2.15
C PHE A 95 -0.58 7.80 -3.00
N ARG A 96 -0.49 8.98 -2.37
CA ARG A 96 -0.36 10.27 -3.08
C ARG A 96 0.94 10.33 -3.89
N VAL A 97 2.07 10.01 -3.26
CA VAL A 97 3.37 10.04 -3.94
C VAL A 97 3.46 8.96 -5.03
N TYR A 98 2.90 7.77 -4.79
CA TYR A 98 2.83 6.72 -5.80
C TYR A 98 1.99 7.16 -7.02
N ALA A 99 0.82 7.78 -6.78
CA ALA A 99 -0.03 8.30 -7.85
C ALA A 99 0.65 9.44 -8.62
N LEU A 100 1.33 10.36 -7.92
CA LEU A 100 2.11 11.42 -8.51
C LEU A 100 3.23 10.88 -9.40
N ALA A 101 3.96 9.88 -8.91
CA ALA A 101 5.01 9.22 -9.67
C ALA A 101 4.46 8.56 -10.95
N ALA A 102 3.30 7.92 -10.85
CA ALA A 102 2.62 7.31 -11.98
C ALA A 102 2.18 8.35 -13.03
N ARG A 103 1.56 9.46 -12.60
CA ARG A 103 1.09 10.56 -13.47
C ARG A 103 2.19 11.14 -14.35
N HIS A 104 3.38 11.33 -13.80
CA HIS A 104 4.53 11.91 -14.52
C HIS A 104 5.51 10.89 -15.09
N GLY A 105 5.21 9.59 -14.99
CA GLY A 105 6.07 8.52 -15.50
C GLY A 105 7.41 8.39 -14.76
N LEU A 106 7.45 8.71 -13.46
CA LEU A 106 8.61 8.58 -12.57
C LEU A 106 8.72 7.15 -12.05
N GLN A 107 9.12 6.22 -12.93
CA GLN A 107 9.16 4.79 -12.63
C GLN A 107 9.98 4.44 -11.37
N ASP A 108 11.19 5.01 -11.22
CA ASP A 108 12.07 4.71 -10.08
C ASP A 108 11.43 5.13 -8.75
N LEU A 109 10.77 6.30 -8.74
CA LEU A 109 10.05 6.80 -7.57
C LEU A 109 8.81 5.95 -7.28
N ALA A 110 8.07 5.51 -8.31
CA ALA A 110 6.92 4.62 -8.15
C ALA A 110 7.34 3.27 -7.53
N VAL A 111 8.48 2.71 -7.96
CA VAL A 111 9.02 1.47 -7.38
C VAL A 111 9.44 1.66 -5.93
N ARG A 112 10.06 2.79 -5.58
CA ARG A 112 10.49 3.04 -4.20
C ARG A 112 9.33 3.42 -3.28
N SER A 113 8.30 4.10 -3.77
CA SER A 113 7.12 4.46 -3.00
C SER A 113 6.17 3.28 -2.77
N SER A 114 6.14 2.28 -3.66
CA SER A 114 5.27 1.10 -3.52
C SER A 114 5.58 0.24 -2.29
N THR A 115 6.79 0.30 -1.74
CA THR A 115 7.12 -0.40 -0.50
C THR A 115 6.43 0.23 0.70
N TYR A 116 6.21 1.55 0.67
CA TYR A 116 5.50 2.27 1.73
C TYR A 116 3.99 2.04 1.63
N THR A 117 3.44 1.89 0.42
CA THR A 117 2.00 1.62 0.24
C THR A 117 1.59 0.28 0.84
N LEU A 118 2.51 -0.69 0.90
CA LEU A 118 2.26 -1.99 1.52
C LEU A 118 1.89 -1.88 3.00
N VAL A 119 2.38 -0.87 3.72
CA VAL A 119 2.07 -0.72 5.15
C VAL A 119 0.63 -0.23 5.36
N GLU A 120 0.09 0.52 4.41
CA GLU A 120 -1.26 1.08 4.49
C GLU A 120 -2.36 0.12 4.01
N SER A 121 -3.57 0.32 4.52
CA SER A 121 -4.77 -0.37 4.05
C SER A 121 -5.15 0.11 2.65
N LEU A 122 -5.62 -0.81 1.79
CA LEU A 122 -6.16 -0.45 0.48
C LEU A 122 -7.43 0.41 0.59
N GLU A 123 -8.09 0.44 1.74
CA GLU A 123 -9.25 1.31 1.99
C GLU A 123 -8.90 2.80 1.97
N ALA A 124 -7.63 3.15 2.23
CA ALA A 124 -7.15 4.53 2.15
C ALA A 124 -6.97 5.01 0.69
N LEU A 125 -7.07 4.11 -0.29
CA LEU A 125 -6.97 4.46 -1.70
C LEU A 125 -8.31 5.03 -2.20
N THR A 126 -8.33 6.34 -2.44
CA THR A 126 -9.51 7.03 -3.00
C THR A 126 -9.61 6.85 -4.51
N ASP A 127 -10.82 7.00 -5.04
CA ASP A 127 -11.09 6.93 -6.49
C ASP A 127 -10.32 8.00 -7.29
N ASP A 128 -10.11 9.18 -6.70
CA ASP A 128 -9.34 10.26 -7.31
C ASP A 128 -7.87 9.87 -7.52
N LEU A 129 -7.26 9.20 -6.53
CA LEU A 129 -5.89 8.68 -6.63
C LEU A 129 -5.80 7.53 -7.64
N ALA A 130 -6.80 6.65 -7.66
CA ALA A 130 -6.88 5.54 -8.60
C ALA A 130 -7.01 6.03 -10.06
N SER A 131 -7.84 7.06 -10.27
CA SER A 131 -7.98 7.75 -11.56
C SER A 131 -6.67 8.43 -11.96
N GLY A 132 -6.05 9.16 -11.03
CA GLY A 132 -4.79 9.88 -11.26
C GLY A 132 -3.62 8.98 -11.70
N MET A 133 -3.41 7.85 -11.02
CA MET A 133 -2.27 6.95 -11.35
C MET A 133 -2.47 6.17 -12.65
N GLY A 134 -3.71 6.02 -13.10
CA GLY A 134 -4.10 5.24 -14.27
C GLY A 134 -4.11 3.73 -14.05
N ALA A 135 -4.82 3.03 -14.95
CA ALA A 135 -5.11 1.60 -14.82
C ALA A 135 -3.87 0.70 -14.70
N VAL A 136 -2.76 1.07 -15.35
CA VAL A 136 -1.53 0.27 -15.34
C VAL A 136 -0.89 0.26 -13.95
N TYR A 137 -0.77 1.42 -13.29
CA TYR A 137 -0.18 1.51 -11.96
C TYR A 137 -1.15 1.02 -10.89
N LEU A 138 -2.45 1.25 -11.05
CA LEU A 138 -3.48 0.67 -10.19
C LEU A 138 -3.41 -0.86 -10.19
N ARG A 139 -3.32 -1.49 -11.38
CA ARG A 139 -3.16 -2.94 -11.46
C ARG A 139 -1.88 -3.41 -10.74
N LYS A 140 -0.76 -2.70 -10.92
CA LYS A 140 0.51 -3.06 -10.27
C LYS A 140 0.40 -3.05 -8.74
N ILE A 141 -0.18 -1.99 -8.16
CA ILE A 141 -0.30 -1.90 -6.70
C ILE A 141 -1.28 -2.94 -6.14
N LEU A 142 -2.42 -3.16 -6.82
CA LEU A 142 -3.37 -4.19 -6.41
C LEU A 142 -2.74 -5.60 -6.46
N CYS A 143 -2.05 -5.94 -7.56
CA CYS A 143 -1.31 -7.20 -7.66
C CYS A 143 -0.26 -7.31 -6.54
N LEU A 144 0.49 -6.26 -6.26
CA LEU A 144 1.50 -6.25 -5.19
C LEU A 144 0.90 -6.56 -3.80
N HIS A 145 -0.25 -5.97 -3.47
CA HIS A 145 -0.93 -6.25 -2.20
C HIS A 145 -1.49 -7.69 -2.15
N MET A 146 -2.06 -8.19 -3.24
CA MET A 146 -2.60 -9.55 -3.31
C MET A 146 -1.49 -10.60 -3.26
N GLU A 147 -0.43 -10.43 -4.02
CA GLU A 147 0.74 -11.31 -4.02
C GLU A 147 1.41 -11.35 -2.65
N ARG A 148 1.58 -10.19 -1.99
CA ARG A 148 2.10 -10.16 -0.62
C ARG A 148 1.24 -10.97 0.34
N ARG A 149 -0.09 -10.83 0.29
CA ARG A 149 -0.99 -11.63 1.12
C ARG A 149 -0.80 -13.12 0.82
N ASN A 150 -0.78 -13.51 -0.45
CA ASN A 150 -0.60 -14.91 -0.84
C ASN A 150 0.74 -15.49 -0.38
N VAL A 151 1.83 -14.73 -0.47
CA VAL A 151 3.14 -15.13 0.04
C VAL A 151 3.10 -15.30 1.57
N ILE A 152 2.49 -14.36 2.31
CA ILE A 152 2.34 -14.49 3.77
C ILE A 152 1.50 -15.72 4.12
N LYS A 153 0.39 -15.95 3.41
CA LYS A 153 -0.44 -17.16 3.61
C LYS A 153 0.37 -18.44 3.41
N ALA A 154 1.16 -18.50 2.33
CA ALA A 154 2.02 -19.64 2.05
C ALA A 154 3.13 -19.84 3.11
N LEU A 155 3.72 -18.75 3.61
CA LEU A 155 4.71 -18.81 4.69
C LEU A 155 4.10 -19.27 6.01
N LEU A 156 2.89 -18.82 6.35
CA LEU A 156 2.19 -19.23 7.58
C LEU A 156 1.71 -20.69 7.52
N ALA A 157 1.36 -21.18 6.34
CA ALA A 157 1.01 -22.58 6.13
C ALA A 157 2.21 -23.53 6.40
N GLN A 158 3.44 -23.03 6.29
CA GLN A 158 4.63 -23.79 6.62
C GLN A 158 4.93 -23.69 8.11
N LYS A 159 4.82 -24.82 8.81
CA LYS A 159 5.25 -24.92 10.20
C LYS A 159 6.77 -24.66 10.32
N PRO A 160 7.24 -23.88 11.31
CA PRO A 160 8.66 -23.72 11.59
C PRO A 160 9.36 -25.06 11.81
N SER A 161 10.57 -25.21 11.27
CA SER A 161 11.36 -26.42 11.47
C SER A 161 11.70 -26.58 12.97
N PRO A 162 11.52 -27.79 13.55
CA PRO A 162 11.83 -28.00 14.94
C PRO A 162 13.34 -27.95 15.15
N HIS A 163 13.79 -27.24 16.19
CA HIS A 163 15.18 -27.32 16.62
C HIS A 163 15.47 -28.68 17.30
N GLN A 164 16.75 -29.04 17.43
CA GLN A 164 17.18 -30.24 18.17
C GLN A 164 16.77 -30.15 19.65
N ALA A 165 16.40 -31.27 20.27
CA ALA A 165 15.97 -31.29 21.66
C ALA A 165 17.09 -30.79 22.58
N SER A 166 16.75 -29.91 23.52
CA SER A 166 17.65 -29.38 24.54
C SER A 166 17.08 -29.68 25.92
N THR A 167 17.90 -29.53 26.97
CA THR A 167 17.44 -29.65 28.36
C THR A 167 16.36 -28.65 28.73
N SER A 168 16.21 -27.57 27.95
CA SER A 168 15.21 -26.50 28.15
C SER A 168 13.95 -26.65 27.30
N CYS A 169 13.89 -27.58 26.36
CA CYS A 169 12.75 -27.76 25.46
C CYS A 169 12.54 -29.25 25.14
N THR A 170 11.48 -29.79 25.71
CA THR A 170 11.14 -31.21 25.61
C THR A 170 10.40 -31.53 24.30
N GLN A 171 10.26 -32.82 23.98
CA GLN A 171 9.43 -33.26 22.85
C GLN A 171 7.99 -32.74 22.95
N VAL A 172 7.42 -32.75 24.15
CA VAL A 172 6.05 -32.29 24.41
C VAL A 172 5.89 -30.80 24.10
N ASP A 173 6.89 -29.98 24.48
CA ASP A 173 6.88 -28.55 24.18
C ASP A 173 6.89 -28.28 22.67
N ARG A 174 7.62 -29.09 21.89
CA ARG A 174 7.67 -28.98 20.42
C ARG A 174 6.35 -29.38 19.76
N GLU A 175 5.67 -30.40 20.28
CA GLU A 175 4.36 -30.83 19.80
C GLU A 175 3.27 -29.79 20.14
N ASN A 176 3.30 -29.24 21.34
CA ASN A 176 2.40 -28.17 21.76
C ASN A 176 2.59 -26.91 20.90
N LEU A 177 3.84 -26.52 20.63
CA LEU A 177 4.13 -25.38 19.74
C LEU A 177 3.65 -25.65 18.31
N ALA A 178 3.82 -26.87 17.81
CA ALA A 178 3.33 -27.26 16.49
C ALA A 178 1.82 -27.08 16.36
N PHE A 179 1.10 -27.55 17.37
CA PHE A 179 -0.35 -27.46 17.43
C PHE A 179 -0.81 -26.00 17.58
N ALA A 180 -0.16 -25.23 18.45
CA ALA A 180 -0.44 -23.81 18.62
C ALA A 180 -0.21 -23.02 17.32
N TRP A 181 0.87 -23.30 16.59
CA TRP A 181 1.15 -22.70 15.28
C TRP A 181 0.04 -23.01 14.29
N VAL A 182 -0.34 -24.28 14.16
CA VAL A 182 -1.42 -24.73 13.27
C VAL A 182 -2.71 -23.99 13.57
N LEU A 183 -3.11 -23.90 14.84
CA LEU A 183 -4.34 -23.24 15.26
C LEU A 183 -4.31 -21.72 14.97
N ALA A 184 -3.18 -21.08 15.25
CA ALA A 184 -2.99 -19.66 14.96
C ALA A 184 -2.97 -19.37 13.45
N ALA A 185 -2.30 -20.21 12.67
CA ALA A 185 -2.22 -20.06 11.23
C ALA A 185 -3.59 -20.29 10.58
N THR A 186 -4.35 -21.31 10.96
CA THR A 186 -5.69 -21.55 10.39
C THR A 186 -6.68 -20.47 10.70
N SER A 187 -6.71 -19.96 11.94
CA SER A 187 -7.59 -18.84 12.31
C SER A 187 -7.27 -17.59 11.49
N PHE A 188 -5.99 -17.23 11.38
CA PHE A 188 -5.56 -16.10 10.54
C PHE A 188 -5.91 -16.28 9.05
N LEU A 189 -5.72 -17.49 8.52
CA LEU A 189 -6.08 -17.82 7.13
C LEU A 189 -7.60 -17.78 6.91
N ALA A 190 -8.39 -18.22 7.88
CA ALA A 190 -9.85 -18.16 7.83
C ALA A 190 -10.35 -16.71 7.78
N ASP A 191 -9.84 -15.83 8.65
CA ASP A 191 -10.23 -14.41 8.67
C ASP A 191 -9.90 -13.70 7.35
N THR A 192 -8.76 -14.05 6.74
CA THR A 192 -8.29 -13.46 5.48
C THR A 192 -8.87 -14.10 4.21
N SER A 193 -9.76 -15.09 4.33
CA SER A 193 -10.38 -15.82 3.21
C SER A 193 -11.89 -15.63 3.11
N SER A 194 -12.49 -14.75 3.92
CA SER A 194 -13.93 -14.46 3.95
C SER A 194 -14.55 -13.93 2.63
N GLY A 195 -13.83 -13.96 1.51
CA GLY A 195 -14.35 -13.78 0.15
C GLY A 195 -13.89 -14.81 -0.91
N GLU A 196 -12.94 -15.70 -0.63
CA GLU A 196 -12.41 -16.68 -1.60
C GLU A 196 -12.07 -18.00 -0.91
N TYR A 197 -12.92 -19.02 -1.08
CA TYR A 197 -12.64 -20.39 -0.65
C TYR A 197 -11.75 -21.08 -1.70
N SER A 198 -10.45 -21.19 -1.42
CA SER A 198 -9.54 -22.04 -2.19
C SER A 198 -9.75 -23.52 -1.82
N PRO A 199 -9.78 -24.46 -2.78
CA PRO A 199 -9.94 -25.89 -2.50
C PRO A 199 -8.83 -26.49 -1.61
N ASP A 200 -7.62 -25.93 -1.64
CA ASP A 200 -6.50 -26.33 -0.77
C ASP A 200 -6.81 -26.07 0.73
N PHE A 201 -7.63 -25.06 1.01
CA PHE A 201 -8.03 -24.73 2.38
C PHE A 201 -8.92 -25.83 3.00
N LEU A 202 -9.72 -26.53 2.20
CA LEU A 202 -10.61 -27.59 2.67
C LEU A 202 -9.85 -28.87 3.02
N GLU A 203 -8.83 -29.22 2.24
CA GLU A 203 -7.96 -30.36 2.52
C GLU A 203 -7.12 -30.10 3.79
N TYR A 204 -6.60 -28.88 3.94
CA TYR A 204 -5.89 -28.44 5.13
C TYR A 204 -6.81 -28.38 6.36
N HIS A 205 -8.05 -27.88 6.24
CA HIS A 205 -9.00 -27.86 7.36
C HIS A 205 -9.39 -29.28 7.80
N SER A 206 -9.55 -30.23 6.88
CA SER A 206 -9.91 -31.62 7.20
C SER A 206 -8.81 -32.36 7.99
N THR A 207 -7.55 -32.17 7.62
CA THR A 207 -6.40 -32.76 8.33
C THR A 207 -6.20 -32.13 9.71
N LEU A 208 -6.57 -30.86 9.86
CA LEU A 208 -6.41 -30.10 11.10
C LEU A 208 -7.56 -30.31 12.10
N THR A 209 -8.78 -30.49 11.61
CA THR A 209 -9.92 -30.87 12.45
C THR A 209 -9.71 -32.28 13.02
N SER A 210 -9.13 -33.19 12.22
CA SER A 210 -8.77 -34.55 12.64
C SER A 210 -7.67 -34.56 13.71
N THR A 211 -6.63 -33.74 13.57
CA THR A 211 -5.59 -33.62 14.60
C THR A 211 -6.09 -32.93 15.88
N TYR A 212 -6.99 -31.95 15.78
CA TYR A 212 -7.69 -31.35 16.92
C TYR A 212 -8.48 -32.39 17.74
N GLN A 213 -9.27 -33.25 17.07
CA GLN A 213 -10.02 -34.33 17.72
C GLN A 213 -9.10 -35.42 18.33
N THR A 214 -7.97 -35.71 17.68
CA THR A 214 -6.99 -36.69 18.17
C THR A 214 -6.22 -36.18 19.41
N PHE A 215 -5.98 -34.87 19.52
CA PHE A 215 -5.36 -34.27 20.69
C PHE A 215 -6.34 -34.07 21.85
N GLN A 216 -7.61 -33.70 21.59
CA GLN A 216 -8.63 -33.65 22.64
C GLN A 216 -8.89 -35.00 23.32
N THR A 217 -8.72 -36.10 22.59
CA THR A 217 -8.89 -37.46 23.12
C THR A 217 -7.65 -37.97 23.88
N ARG A 218 -6.48 -37.35 23.72
CA ARG A 218 -5.27 -37.58 24.54
C ARG A 218 -5.14 -36.49 25.61
N SER A 219 -5.99 -36.60 26.61
CA SER A 219 -6.07 -35.74 27.80
C SER A 219 -4.72 -35.23 28.36
N PHE A 220 -4.39 -33.95 28.13
CA PHE A 220 -3.41 -33.19 28.95
C PHE A 220 -3.68 -31.67 29.07
N PHE A 221 -4.85 -31.18 28.65
CA PHE A 221 -5.23 -29.77 28.88
C PHE A 221 -6.13 -29.63 30.11
N LYS A 222 -5.60 -29.11 31.22
CA LYS A 222 -6.42 -28.51 32.29
C LYS A 222 -6.85 -27.11 31.81
N PRO A 223 -8.16 -26.82 31.65
CA PRO A 223 -8.64 -25.59 31.04
C PRO A 223 -8.68 -24.40 32.02
N SER A 224 -7.65 -24.20 32.85
CA SER A 224 -7.69 -23.18 33.91
C SER A 224 -6.83 -21.94 33.69
N LEU A 225 -6.20 -21.75 32.52
CA LEU A 225 -5.37 -20.56 32.26
C LEU A 225 -5.48 -20.03 30.83
N LEU A 226 -6.69 -19.87 30.31
CA LEU A 226 -6.99 -18.91 29.24
C LEU A 226 -8.41 -18.39 29.47
N TRP A 227 -8.50 -17.29 30.20
CA TRP A 227 -9.73 -16.52 30.38
C TRP A 227 -10.28 -16.05 29.03
N GLY A 228 -11.59 -16.22 28.83
CA GLY A 228 -12.40 -15.13 28.26
C GLY A 228 -12.71 -15.12 26.77
N MET A 229 -13.01 -16.26 26.13
CA MET A 229 -13.85 -16.24 24.93
C MET A 229 -14.89 -17.36 25.01
N THR A 230 -16.06 -17.06 25.57
CA THR A 230 -17.25 -17.89 25.40
C THR A 230 -17.78 -17.70 23.98
N PHE A 231 -17.40 -18.59 23.06
CA PHE A 231 -18.19 -18.77 21.84
C PHE A 231 -19.36 -19.70 22.19
N SER A 232 -20.56 -19.14 22.28
CA SER A 232 -21.78 -19.95 22.27
C SER A 232 -21.89 -20.61 20.90
N ALA A 233 -21.64 -21.92 20.85
CA ALA A 233 -21.98 -22.75 19.72
C ALA A 233 -23.51 -22.98 19.72
N THR A 234 -24.27 -22.06 19.14
CA THR A 234 -25.67 -22.36 18.76
C THR A 234 -25.61 -23.23 17.51
N THR A 235 -25.84 -24.52 17.72
CA THR A 235 -25.98 -25.56 16.71
C THR A 235 -27.02 -25.17 15.66
N ALA A 236 -26.58 -25.06 14.42
CA ALA A 236 -27.45 -25.06 13.25
C ALA A 236 -28.19 -26.40 13.15
N ARG A 237 -29.50 -26.35 12.84
CA ARG A 237 -30.23 -27.45 12.20
C ARG A 237 -31.01 -26.92 10.98
N PRO A 238 -31.26 -27.78 9.98
CA PRO A 238 -31.39 -27.35 8.59
C PRO A 238 -32.83 -27.23 8.09
N LEU A 239 -32.97 -26.39 7.05
CA LEU A 239 -34.00 -26.24 6.01
C LEU A 239 -35.31 -27.05 6.11
N SER A 240 -36.44 -26.35 6.04
CA SER A 240 -37.61 -26.83 5.30
C SER A 240 -38.40 -25.67 4.68
N SER A 241 -38.64 -25.79 3.37
CA SER A 241 -39.48 -24.96 2.55
C SER A 241 -40.96 -25.25 2.76
N SER A 242 -41.78 -24.23 3.04
CA SER A 242 -43.14 -24.08 2.49
C SER A 242 -43.77 -22.75 2.90
N ILE A 243 -44.02 -21.91 1.89
CA ILE A 243 -45.30 -21.26 1.58
C ILE A 243 -46.28 -21.14 2.76
N PHE A 244 -46.52 -19.91 3.23
CA PHE A 244 -47.88 -19.36 3.36
C PHE A 244 -47.83 -17.82 3.46
N LYS A 245 -48.67 -17.21 2.64
CA LYS A 245 -49.07 -15.79 2.63
C LYS A 245 -49.95 -15.51 3.87
N VAL A 246 -49.95 -14.28 4.37
CA VAL A 246 -51.12 -13.42 4.71
C VAL A 246 -50.75 -12.36 5.77
N SER A 247 -50.96 -11.11 5.34
CA SER A 247 -51.33 -9.85 6.01
C SER A 247 -51.39 -9.73 7.55
N SER A 248 -51.04 -8.50 8.01
CA SER A 248 -51.93 -7.56 8.74
C SER A 248 -51.48 -7.07 10.14
N ILE A 249 -51.17 -5.75 10.19
CA ILE A 249 -51.61 -4.70 11.14
C ILE A 249 -50.99 -4.56 12.56
N ALA A 250 -50.70 -3.27 12.87
CA ALA A 250 -50.51 -2.57 14.17
C ALA A 250 -49.21 -2.86 14.95
N GLY A 251 -48.50 -1.91 15.56
CA GLY A 251 -48.80 -0.53 15.99
C GLY A 251 -48.05 -0.30 17.32
N LEU A 252 -47.69 0.95 17.63
CA LEU A 252 -46.85 1.48 18.75
C LEU A 252 -45.35 1.50 18.36
N GLU A 253 -44.67 2.65 18.21
CA GLU A 253 -44.84 4.00 18.78
C GLU A 253 -44.92 5.11 17.71
#